data_AF-A0A496LBL3-F1
#
_entry.id   AF-A0A496LBL3-F1
#
_cell.length_a   1.000
_cell.length_b   1.000
_cell.length_c   1.000
_cell.angle_alpha   90.00
_cell.angle_beta   90.00
_cell.angle_gamma   90.00
#
_symmetry.space_group_name_H-M   'P 1'
#
loop_
_entity.id
_entity.type
_entity.pdbx_description
1 polymer ?
#
loop_
_entity_poly.entity_id
_entity_poly.type
_entity_poly.pdbx_seq_one_letter_code
_entity_poly.pdbx_strand_id
1 'polypeptide(L)'
;MKLNFLTCVLLWLSLWSGVVEEVSSQEVLWRARLYSRFDNTEFGPLPLRISRTMAGTRLQPSLGLGIDSANRIFVGADLCHEWGSHYIIDRAEAIAYYGYYSPHWEFEVGAFPRGDVFAHYPRLMFADSTMWVRPTV
;
A
#
# COMPACT_ATOMS: atom_id res chain seq x y z
N MET A 1 -25.06 -55.44 21.71
CA MET A 1 -25.93 -54.24 21.70
C MET A 1 -26.14 -53.86 20.23
N LYS A 2 -27.36 -53.97 19.68
CA LYS A 2 -27.61 -53.65 18.26
C LYS A 2 -28.01 -52.18 18.15
N LEU A 3 -27.26 -51.39 17.37
CA LEU A 3 -27.63 -50.01 17.05
C LEU A 3 -28.86 -50.04 16.12
N ASN A 4 -29.86 -49.22 16.44
CA ASN A 4 -31.12 -49.09 15.71
C ASN A 4 -31.02 -48.05 14.58
N PHE A 5 -31.83 -48.20 13.54
CA PHE A 5 -31.78 -47.33 12.36
C PHE A 5 -31.92 -45.84 12.70
N LEU A 6 -32.76 -45.53 13.68
CA LEU A 6 -32.97 -44.16 14.16
C LEU A 6 -31.71 -43.55 14.79
N THR A 7 -30.94 -44.34 15.53
CA THR A 7 -29.66 -43.89 16.13
C THR A 7 -28.60 -43.68 15.06
N CYS A 8 -28.59 -44.48 13.98
CA CYS A 8 -27.71 -44.22 12.84
C CYS A 8 -28.06 -42.92 12.11
N VAL A 9 -29.35 -42.61 11.92
CA VAL A 9 -29.82 -41.38 11.27
C VAL A 9 -29.51 -40.14 12.11
N LEU A 10 -29.71 -40.22 13.44
CA LEU A 10 -29.37 -39.14 14.35
C LEU A 10 -27.85 -38.89 14.43
N LEU A 11 -27.04 -39.96 14.41
CA LEU A 11 -25.58 -39.85 14.32
C LEU A 11 -25.15 -39.19 13.00
N TRP A 12 -25.77 -39.56 11.88
CA TRP A 12 -25.53 -38.95 10.57
C TRP A 12 -25.86 -37.45 10.55
N LEU A 13 -26.99 -37.06 11.14
CA LEU A 13 -27.41 -35.66 11.24
C LEU A 13 -26.46 -34.84 12.13
N SER A 14 -25.98 -35.41 13.24
CA SER A 14 -25.01 -34.74 14.11
C SER A 14 -23.61 -34.58 13.50
N LEU A 15 -23.24 -35.45 12.56
CA LEU A 15 -21.98 -35.36 11.80
C LEU A 15 -22.04 -34.26 10.72
N TRP A 16 -23.23 -33.87 10.26
CA TRP A 16 -23.41 -32.79 9.27
C TRP A 16 -23.58 -31.40 9.89
N SER A 17 -24.01 -31.29 11.14
CA SER A 17 -24.15 -29.98 11.81
C SER A 17 -22.83 -29.35 12.27
N GLY A 18 -21.70 -30.07 12.15
CA GLY A 18 -20.41 -29.67 12.73
C GLY A 18 -19.45 -28.91 11.82
N VAL A 19 -19.76 -28.67 10.54
CA VAL A 19 -18.83 -28.03 9.60
C VAL A 19 -19.33 -26.63 9.25
N VAL A 20 -19.16 -25.70 10.20
CA VAL A 20 -19.04 -24.28 9.88
C VAL A 20 -17.60 -23.92 10.22
N GLU A 21 -16.67 -24.24 9.33
CA GLU A 21 -15.33 -23.71 9.42
C GLU A 21 -15.38 -22.25 8.91
N GLU A 22 -15.08 -21.30 9.79
CA GLU A 22 -14.75 -19.93 9.36
C GLU A 22 -13.39 -19.97 8.64
N VAL A 23 -13.42 -20.33 7.36
CA VAL A 23 -12.27 -20.26 6.44
C VAL A 23 -12.09 -18.80 6.00
N SER A 24 -11.82 -17.90 6.95
CA SER A 24 -11.42 -16.54 6.61
C SER A 24 -9.99 -16.30 7.07
N SER A 25 -9.06 -16.48 6.14
CA SER A 25 -7.68 -15.98 6.27
C SER A 25 -7.58 -14.49 5.93
N GLN A 26 -8.71 -13.82 5.62
CA GLN A 26 -8.66 -12.46 5.13
C GLN A 26 -8.45 -11.46 6.27
N GLU A 27 -7.42 -10.65 6.15
CA GLU A 27 -7.07 -9.59 7.11
C GLU A 27 -7.41 -8.22 6.52
N VAL A 28 -8.10 -7.37 7.29
CA VAL A 28 -8.27 -5.97 6.89
C VAL A 28 -7.03 -5.20 7.30
N LEU A 29 -6.36 -4.62 6.31
CA LEU A 29 -5.15 -3.82 6.47
C LEU A 29 -5.49 -2.34 6.31
N TRP A 30 -4.71 -1.47 6.94
CA TRP A 30 -4.79 -0.04 6.71
C TRP A 30 -3.41 0.59 6.83
N ARG A 31 -3.21 1.72 6.15
CA ARG A 31 -1.95 2.46 6.19
C ARG A 31 -2.20 3.93 5.91
N ALA A 32 -1.63 4.79 6.76
CA ALA A 32 -1.61 6.24 6.55
C ALA A 32 -0.17 6.74 6.62
N ARG A 33 0.30 7.40 5.56
CA ARG A 33 1.65 7.98 5.53
C ARG A 33 1.54 9.49 5.39
N LEU A 34 2.33 10.21 6.18
CA LEU A 34 2.44 11.65 6.12
C LEU A 34 3.90 12.03 5.88
N TYR A 35 4.14 12.85 4.87
CA TYR A 35 5.45 13.36 4.51
C TYR A 35 5.41 14.89 4.47
N SER A 36 6.45 15.52 5.00
CA SER A 36 6.67 16.96 4.87
C SER A 36 7.99 17.17 4.14
N ARG A 37 8.04 18.17 3.26
CA ARG A 37 9.23 18.49 2.45
C ARG A 37 9.57 19.98 2.60
N PHE A 38 10.87 20.24 2.74
CA PHE A 38 11.43 21.58 2.63
C PHE A 38 12.88 21.45 2.17
N ASP A 39 13.14 21.74 0.90
CA ASP A 39 14.46 21.73 0.31
C ASP A 39 14.66 23.02 -0.50
N ASN A 40 15.81 23.66 -0.36
CA ASN A 40 16.17 24.82 -1.15
C ASN A 40 17.34 24.47 -2.08
N THR A 41 17.05 24.36 -3.37
CA THR A 41 18.06 24.03 -4.38
C THR A 41 18.74 25.27 -4.96
N GLU A 42 18.93 26.31 -4.13
CA GLU A 42 19.74 27.49 -4.42
C GLU A 42 21.22 27.16 -4.34
N PHE A 43 21.71 26.54 -5.40
CA PHE A 43 23.14 26.53 -5.71
C PHE A 43 23.32 27.58 -6.81
N GLY A 44 24.41 28.36 -6.74
CA GLY A 44 24.65 29.49 -7.65
C GLY A 44 24.34 29.15 -9.12
N PRO A 45 23.86 30.11 -9.93
CA PRO A 45 23.19 29.86 -11.20
C PRO A 45 24.04 28.97 -12.10
N LEU A 46 23.65 27.71 -12.21
CA LEU A 46 24.20 26.75 -13.16
C LEU A 46 23.31 26.79 -14.42
N PRO A 47 23.87 26.87 -15.64
CA PRO A 47 23.09 26.92 -16.88
C PRO A 47 22.13 25.74 -17.06
N LEU A 48 22.38 24.63 -16.35
CA LEU A 48 21.66 23.37 -16.46
C LEU A 48 20.65 23.14 -15.32
N ARG A 49 20.58 24.02 -14.31
CA ARG A 49 19.65 23.84 -13.19
C ARG A 49 19.14 25.16 -12.64
N ILE A 50 17.82 25.34 -12.72
CA ILE A 50 17.11 26.51 -12.19
C ILE A 50 17.03 26.39 -10.67
N SER A 51 17.32 27.49 -9.98
CA SER A 51 17.11 27.62 -8.54
C SER A 51 15.63 27.46 -8.19
N ARG A 52 15.32 26.61 -7.21
CA ARG A 52 13.95 26.48 -6.67
C ARG A 52 13.94 26.05 -5.22
N THR A 53 12.99 26.59 -4.46
CA THR A 53 12.58 26.03 -3.17
C THR A 53 11.44 25.03 -3.40
N MET A 54 11.55 23.85 -2.81
CA MET A 54 10.57 22.77 -2.86
C MET A 54 10.01 22.56 -1.46
N ALA A 55 8.79 22.99 -1.22
CA ALA A 55 8.13 22.88 0.07
C ALA A 55 6.70 22.32 -0.08
N GLY A 56 6.25 21.49 0.87
CA GLY A 56 4.95 20.84 0.74
C GLY A 56 4.70 19.69 1.70
N THR A 57 3.47 19.19 1.69
CA THR A 57 3.01 18.06 2.49
C THR A 57 2.37 17.02 1.58
N ARG A 58 2.58 15.74 1.87
CA ARG A 58 1.93 14.61 1.20
C ARG A 58 1.27 13.68 2.22
N LEU A 59 0.02 13.31 1.97
CA LEU A 59 -0.77 12.37 2.77
C LEU A 59 -1.20 11.20 1.87
N GLN A 60 -0.90 9.98 2.30
CA GLN A 60 -1.28 8.76 1.59
C GLN A 60 -2.10 7.83 2.50
N PRO A 61 -3.43 8.03 2.60
CA PRO A 61 -4.30 7.08 3.28
C PRO A 61 -4.65 5.92 2.34
N SER A 62 -4.65 4.71 2.88
CA SER A 62 -4.98 3.49 2.14
C SER A 62 -5.57 2.41 3.05
N LEU A 63 -6.42 1.60 2.45
CA LEU A 63 -6.99 0.38 3.02
C LEU A 63 -6.50 -0.81 2.19
N GLY A 64 -6.39 -1.96 2.83
CA GLY A 64 -5.99 -3.17 2.15
C GLY A 64 -6.75 -4.39 2.64
N LEU A 65 -6.68 -5.43 1.83
CA LEU A 65 -7.17 -6.76 2.12
C LEU A 65 -5.99 -7.73 1.98
N GLY A 66 -5.55 -8.31 3.09
CA GLY A 66 -4.69 -9.49 3.08
C GLY A 66 -5.53 -10.69 2.72
N ILE A 67 -5.19 -11.38 1.63
CA ILE A 67 -5.88 -12.59 1.17
C ILE A 67 -5.35 -13.81 1.93
N ASP A 68 -4.04 -13.83 2.14
CA ASP A 68 -3.30 -14.82 2.92
C ASP A 68 -2.00 -14.20 3.47
N SER A 69 -1.03 -15.03 3.87
CA SER A 69 0.24 -14.57 4.43
C SER A 69 1.12 -13.76 3.46
N ALA A 70 0.98 -13.94 2.15
CA ALA A 70 1.83 -13.32 1.13
C ALA A 70 1.08 -12.33 0.24
N ASN A 71 -0.20 -12.55 -0.02
CA ASN A 71 -0.98 -11.85 -1.04
C ASN A 71 -1.83 -10.74 -0.43
N ARG A 72 -1.73 -9.53 -0.98
CA ARG A 72 -2.43 -8.34 -0.46
C ARG A 72 -2.91 -7.45 -1.59
N ILE A 73 -4.07 -6.82 -1.42
CA ILE A 73 -4.57 -5.77 -2.33
C ILE A 73 -4.72 -4.48 -1.53
N PHE A 74 -4.34 -3.35 -2.10
CA PHE A 74 -4.48 -2.04 -1.50
C PHE A 74 -5.22 -1.06 -2.42
N VAL A 75 -6.05 -0.21 -1.81
CA VAL A 75 -6.71 0.92 -2.45
C VAL A 75 -6.58 2.16 -1.56
N GLY A 76 -6.43 3.34 -2.15
CA GLY A 76 -6.24 4.58 -1.41
C GLY A 76 -6.03 5.78 -2.31
N ALA A 77 -5.46 6.84 -1.73
CA ALA A 77 -5.12 8.06 -2.45
C ALA A 77 -3.72 8.54 -2.09
N ASP A 78 -3.07 9.25 -3.01
CA ASP A 78 -1.87 10.05 -2.76
C ASP A 78 -2.25 11.51 -2.96
N LEU A 79 -2.26 12.27 -1.87
CA LEU A 79 -2.68 13.67 -1.83
C LEU A 79 -1.47 14.54 -1.53
N CYS A 80 -1.18 15.49 -2.41
CA CYS A 80 -0.06 16.41 -2.26
C CYS A 80 -0.55 17.85 -2.19
N HIS A 81 0.08 18.62 -1.32
CA HIS A 81 -0.05 20.07 -1.25
C HIS A 81 1.34 20.71 -1.30
N GLU A 82 1.54 21.67 -2.20
CA GLU A 82 2.75 22.48 -2.28
C GLU A 82 2.54 23.76 -1.47
N TRP A 83 3.43 24.03 -0.54
CA TRP A 83 3.31 25.23 0.30
C TRP A 83 3.51 26.48 -0.57
N GLY A 84 2.56 27.41 -0.45
CA GLY A 84 2.48 28.58 -1.33
C GLY A 84 1.48 28.44 -2.47
N SER A 85 0.86 27.25 -2.66
CA SER A 85 -0.25 27.07 -3.57
C SER A 85 -1.55 27.71 -3.07
N HIS A 86 -2.42 28.09 -4.00
CA HIS A 86 -3.79 28.52 -3.74
C HIS A 86 -4.77 27.34 -3.54
N TYR A 87 -4.35 26.10 -3.84
CA TYR A 87 -5.18 24.90 -3.70
C TYR A 87 -4.86 24.16 -2.39
N ILE A 88 -5.87 23.50 -1.82
CA ILE A 88 -5.70 22.64 -0.64
C ILE A 88 -5.02 21.30 -0.98
N ILE A 89 -5.25 20.80 -2.20
CA ILE A 89 -4.64 19.61 -2.77
C ILE A 89 -4.24 19.98 -4.21
N ASP A 90 -2.93 20.04 -4.45
CA ASP A 90 -2.34 20.35 -5.75
C ASP A 90 -2.31 19.13 -6.67
N ARG A 91 -2.20 17.95 -6.08
CA ARG A 91 -2.21 16.67 -6.81
C ARG A 91 -2.92 15.60 -6.01
N ALA A 92 -3.77 14.85 -6.70
CA ALA A 92 -4.42 13.67 -6.18
C ALA A 92 -4.24 12.51 -7.17
N GLU A 93 -3.62 11.43 -6.73
CA GLU A 93 -3.43 10.21 -7.51
C GLU A 93 -4.11 9.03 -6.79
N ALA A 94 -4.63 8.06 -7.54
CA ALA A 94 -5.23 6.87 -6.95
C ALA A 94 -4.14 5.85 -6.61
N ILE A 95 -4.22 5.28 -5.40
CA ILE A 95 -3.46 4.09 -5.04
C ILE A 95 -4.37 2.89 -5.29
N ALA A 96 -3.93 1.95 -6.12
CA ALA A 96 -4.67 0.73 -6.42
C ALA A 96 -3.69 -0.32 -6.93
N TYR A 97 -3.31 -1.27 -6.08
CA TYR A 97 -2.30 -2.24 -6.44
C TYR A 97 -2.47 -3.59 -5.73
N TYR A 98 -1.91 -4.61 -6.35
CA TYR A 98 -1.69 -5.91 -5.77
C TYR A 98 -0.22 -6.05 -5.34
N GLY A 99 0.01 -6.60 -4.16
CA GLY A 99 1.34 -6.86 -3.61
C GLY A 99 1.50 -8.33 -3.22
N TYR A 100 2.63 -8.91 -3.61
CA TYR A 100 3.09 -10.22 -3.17
C TYR A 100 4.36 -10.05 -2.32
N TYR A 101 4.34 -10.58 -1.10
CA TYR A 101 5.46 -10.48 -0.17
C TYR A 101 5.82 -11.87 0.37
N SER A 102 7.03 -12.32 0.10
CA SER A 102 7.59 -13.56 0.63
C SER A 102 9.06 -13.34 1.04
N PRO A 103 9.68 -14.27 1.78
CA PRO A 103 11.08 -14.10 2.20
C PRO A 103 12.08 -13.95 1.04
N HIS A 104 11.73 -14.39 -0.17
CA HIS A 104 12.64 -14.40 -1.33
C HIS A 104 12.17 -13.50 -2.47
N TRP A 105 10.87 -13.20 -2.53
CA TRP A 105 10.26 -12.47 -3.63
C TRP A 105 9.29 -11.43 -3.11
N GLU A 106 9.45 -10.22 -3.61
CA GLU A 106 8.56 -9.10 -3.37
C GLU A 106 8.28 -8.41 -4.71
N PHE A 107 7.00 -8.22 -5.03
CA PHE A 107 6.61 -7.45 -6.19
C PHE A 107 5.23 -6.81 -6.01
N GLU A 108 5.07 -5.66 -6.65
CA GLU A 108 3.84 -4.88 -6.66
C GLU A 108 3.40 -4.60 -8.10
N VAL A 109 2.11 -4.73 -8.37
CA VAL A 109 1.52 -4.51 -9.70
C VAL A 109 0.33 -3.57 -9.58
N GLY A 110 0.38 -2.47 -10.33
CA GLY A 110 -0.67 -1.45 -10.36
C GLY A 110 -0.14 -0.06 -9.99
N ALA A 111 -1.03 0.78 -9.47
CA ALA A 111 -0.73 2.12 -8.98
C ALA A 111 -0.26 2.04 -7.52
N PHE A 112 0.98 1.58 -7.32
CA PHE A 112 1.61 1.49 -6.00
C PHE A 112 2.51 2.70 -5.70
N PRO A 113 2.68 3.09 -4.43
CA PRO A 113 3.57 4.18 -4.05
C PRO A 113 5.04 3.76 -4.24
N ARG A 114 5.71 4.31 -5.27
CA ARG A 114 7.11 3.93 -5.62
C ARG A 114 8.14 4.13 -4.52
N GLY A 115 7.82 4.93 -3.50
CA GLY A 115 8.68 5.11 -2.33
C GLY A 115 9.04 3.80 -1.63
N ASP A 116 8.17 2.78 -1.71
CA ASP A 116 8.42 1.46 -1.12
C ASP A 116 9.53 0.72 -1.90
N VAL A 117 9.47 0.74 -3.24
CA VAL A 117 10.50 0.13 -4.10
C VAL A 117 11.84 0.86 -4.01
N PHE A 118 11.83 2.20 -3.99
CA PHE A 118 13.06 2.98 -3.94
C PHE A 118 13.85 2.81 -2.63
N ALA A 119 13.21 2.33 -1.55
CA ALA A 119 13.90 2.07 -0.29
C ALA A 119 15.02 1.01 -0.42
N HIS A 120 14.93 0.14 -1.42
CA HIS A 120 15.89 -0.95 -1.66
C HIS A 120 17.05 -0.56 -2.59
N TYR A 121 17.01 0.63 -3.18
CA TYR A 121 18.04 1.08 -4.13
C TYR A 121 19.06 2.03 -3.47
N PRO A 122 20.32 2.01 -3.91
CA PRO A 122 21.31 2.99 -3.46
C PRO A 122 20.85 4.41 -3.79
N ARG A 123 20.88 5.32 -2.82
CA ARG A 123 20.46 6.72 -3.01
C ARG A 123 21.24 7.44 -4.11
N LEU A 124 22.46 7.01 -4.39
CA LEU A 124 23.30 7.55 -5.47
C LEU A 124 22.69 7.36 -6.86
N MET A 125 21.82 6.37 -7.05
CA MET A 125 21.19 6.07 -8.34
C MET A 125 20.08 7.07 -8.70
N PHE A 126 19.61 7.87 -7.75
CA PHE A 126 18.52 8.81 -7.96
C PHE A 126 18.94 10.21 -7.62
N ALA A 127 18.55 11.18 -8.45
CA ALA A 127 18.58 12.56 -8.03
C ALA A 127 17.64 12.72 -6.82
N ASP A 128 18.00 13.62 -5.90
CA ASP A 128 17.15 13.97 -4.76
C ASP A 128 15.71 14.23 -5.25
N SER A 129 15.53 15.03 -6.31
CA SER A 129 14.23 15.31 -6.93
C SER A 129 13.41 14.07 -7.30
N THR A 130 14.02 13.00 -7.82
CA THR A 130 13.33 11.74 -8.17
C THR A 130 12.88 10.94 -6.95
N MET A 131 13.68 10.92 -5.88
CA MET A 131 13.27 10.35 -4.59
C MET A 131 12.17 11.17 -3.90
N TRP A 132 12.00 12.43 -4.30
CA TRP A 132 11.06 13.38 -3.69
C TRP A 132 9.69 13.44 -4.35
N VAL A 133 9.62 13.38 -5.69
CA VAL A 133 8.32 13.42 -6.39
C VAL A 133 7.48 12.18 -6.05
N ARG A 134 8.09 11.03 -5.70
CA ARG A 134 7.44 9.75 -5.33
C ARG A 134 6.08 9.54 -5.99
N PRO A 135 6.00 9.63 -7.33
CA PRO A 135 4.72 9.59 -8.00
C PRO A 135 4.11 8.19 -7.84
N THR A 136 2.79 8.17 -7.73
CA THR A 136 2.00 6.96 -7.91
C THR A 136 1.84 6.80 -9.42
N VAL A 137 2.48 5.76 -9.98
CA VAL A 137 2.70 5.55 -11.45
C VAL A 137 3.73 6.48 -12.10
#